data_AF-A0A2X1IMD4-F1
#
_entry.id   AF-A0A2X1IMD4-F1
#
_cell.length_a   1.000
_cell.length_b   1.000
_cell.length_c   1.000
_cell.angle_alpha   90.00
_cell.angle_beta   90.00
_cell.angle_gamma   90.00
#
_symmetry.space_group_name_H-M   'P 1'
#
loop_
_entity.id
_entity.type
_entity.pdbx_description
1 polymer ?
#
loop_
_entity_poly.entity_id
_entity_poly.type
_entity_poly.pdbx_seq_one_letter_code
_entity_poly.pdbx_strand_id
1 'polypeptide(L)'
;MNVYAKYQWQNYGAANENEWDGYRFKIKYFVPITDLWGGQLSYIGFTNFDWGSDLGDDSGNAINGIKTRTNNSIRFQPYSGSELRSLALLCRSSLLARRWSVERRCRTELRQRQLQRSLYRLGWFTW
;
A
#
# COMPACT_ATOMS: atom_id res chain seq x y z
N MET A 1 22.23 -3.67 7.23
CA MET A 1 22.52 -4.94 6.53
C MET A 1 22.65 -6.00 7.60
N ASN A 2 22.11 -7.20 7.38
CA ASN A 2 22.07 -8.25 8.40
C ASN A 2 22.49 -9.61 7.84
N VAL A 3 23.19 -10.41 8.64
CA VAL A 3 23.60 -11.78 8.33
C VAL A 3 22.96 -12.73 9.34
N TYR A 4 22.48 -13.88 8.88
CA TYR A 4 21.79 -14.88 9.70
C TYR A 4 22.33 -16.28 9.38
N ALA A 5 22.46 -17.11 10.41
CA ALA A 5 22.49 -18.58 10.29
C ALA A 5 21.10 -19.11 10.59
N LYS A 6 20.69 -20.21 9.96
CA LYS A 6 19.32 -20.71 10.04
C LYS A 6 19.29 -22.17 10.47
N TYR A 7 18.45 -22.47 11.46
CA TYR A 7 18.00 -23.83 11.73
C TYR A 7 16.66 -24.04 11.03
N GLN A 8 16.64 -25.00 10.11
CA GLN A 8 15.47 -25.35 9.32
C GLN A 8 14.75 -26.49 10.04
N TRP A 9 13.54 -26.24 10.54
CA TRP A 9 12.61 -27.31 10.93
C TRP A 9 11.86 -27.80 9.68
N GLN A 10 10.53 -27.75 9.65
CA GLN A 10 9.74 -28.22 8.52
C GLN A 10 9.98 -27.38 7.24
N ASN A 11 10.27 -28.07 6.14
CA ASN A 11 10.54 -27.55 4.79
C ASN A 11 9.84 -28.42 3.72
N TYR A 12 8.54 -28.67 3.89
CA TYR A 12 7.71 -29.39 2.91
C TYR A 12 8.21 -30.81 2.57
N GLY A 13 8.80 -31.51 3.53
CA GLY A 13 9.40 -32.85 3.36
C GLY A 13 10.71 -32.82 2.58
N ALA A 14 11.40 -31.68 2.51
CA ALA A 14 12.71 -31.58 1.87
C ALA A 14 13.79 -32.30 2.67
N ALA A 15 14.92 -32.59 2.02
CA ALA A 15 16.03 -33.31 2.63
C ALA A 15 16.66 -32.57 3.83
N ASN A 16 16.58 -31.24 3.84
CA ASN A 16 17.22 -30.38 4.84
C ASN A 16 16.32 -30.03 6.05
N GLU A 17 15.39 -30.90 6.39
CA GLU A 17 14.51 -30.72 7.56
C GLU A 17 15.23 -31.10 8.86
N ASN A 18 15.03 -30.28 9.89
CA ASN A 18 15.52 -30.45 11.25
C ASN A 18 17.04 -30.33 11.43
N GLU A 19 17.68 -29.43 10.68
CA GLU A 19 19.11 -29.17 10.80
C GLU A 19 19.53 -27.71 10.59
N TRP A 20 20.78 -27.40 10.91
CA TRP A 20 21.39 -26.11 10.64
C TRP A 20 21.78 -26.03 9.17
N ASP A 21 20.88 -25.49 8.36
CA ASP A 21 21.07 -25.43 6.92
C ASP A 21 21.00 -23.99 6.36
N GLY A 22 22.14 -23.55 5.82
CA GLY A 22 22.30 -22.31 5.10
C GLY A 22 22.45 -21.03 5.93
N TYR A 23 22.95 -20.01 5.24
CA TYR A 23 23.09 -18.63 5.71
C TYR A 23 22.25 -17.68 4.85
N ARG A 24 21.80 -16.57 5.45
CA ARG A 24 21.05 -15.52 4.77
C ARG A 24 21.67 -14.16 5.01
N PHE A 25 21.91 -13.42 3.95
CA PHE A 25 22.28 -12.01 3.98
C PHE A 25 21.11 -11.18 3.46
N LYS A 26 20.62 -10.28 4.32
CA LYS A 26 19.52 -9.38 4.01
C LYS A 26 20.04 -7.96 3.90
N ILE A 27 19.87 -7.36 2.74
CA ILE A 27 20.06 -5.94 2.50
C ILE A 27 18.71 -5.29 2.24
N LYS A 28 18.41 -4.20 2.94
CA LYS A 28 17.22 -3.37 2.75
C LYS A 28 17.69 -1.94 2.58
N TYR A 29 17.16 -1.26 1.58
CA TYR A 29 17.40 0.16 1.34
C TYR A 29 16.08 0.88 1.11
N PHE A 30 16.03 2.12 1.58
CA PHE A 30 14.87 3.01 1.50
C PHE A 30 15.33 4.29 0.81
N VAL A 31 14.70 4.65 -0.30
CA VAL A 31 15.01 5.83 -1.10
C VAL A 31 13.74 6.65 -1.28
N PRO A 32 13.59 7.79 -0.60
CA PRO A 32 12.51 8.73 -0.92
C PRO A 32 12.77 9.33 -2.31
N ILE A 33 11.76 9.36 -3.18
CA ILE A 33 11.91 9.83 -4.56
C ILE A 33 11.43 11.26 -4.68
N THR A 34 10.11 11.47 -4.71
CA THR A 34 9.49 12.79 -4.89
C THR A 34 8.09 12.79 -4.30
N ASP A 35 7.48 13.96 -4.21
CA ASP A 35 6.03 14.06 -4.07
C ASP A 35 5.38 13.74 -5.42
N LEU A 36 4.41 12.82 -5.43
CA LEU A 36 3.63 12.45 -6.61
C LEU A 36 2.15 12.39 -6.23
N TRP A 37 1.31 13.14 -6.96
CA TRP A 37 -0.14 13.21 -6.74
C TRP A 37 -0.55 13.53 -5.29
N GLY A 38 0.27 14.34 -4.62
CA GLY A 38 0.03 14.75 -3.23
C GLY A 38 0.29 13.64 -2.20
N GLY A 39 1.04 12.60 -2.55
CA GLY A 39 1.64 11.69 -1.60
C GLY A 39 3.16 11.64 -1.77
N GLN A 40 3.87 11.22 -0.72
CA GLN A 40 5.31 10.98 -0.80
C GLN A 40 5.56 9.63 -1.45
N LEU A 41 6.17 9.64 -2.64
CA LEU A 41 6.62 8.44 -3.32
C LEU A 41 7.94 7.99 -2.71
N SER A 42 7.96 6.77 -2.17
CA SER A 42 9.16 6.13 -1.66
C SER A 42 9.39 4.79 -2.33
N TYR A 43 10.67 4.45 -2.50
CA TYR A 43 11.12 3.18 -3.02
C TYR A 43 11.83 2.38 -1.93
N ILE A 44 11.33 1.17 -1.69
CA ILE A 44 11.87 0.25 -0.71
C ILE A 44 12.28 -1.00 -1.45
N GLY A 45 13.58 -1.26 -1.50
CA GLY A 45 14.11 -2.51 -2.03
C GLY A 45 14.66 -3.35 -0.89
N PHE A 46 14.42 -4.66 -0.93
CA PHE A 46 15.26 -5.58 -0.20
C PHE A 46 15.64 -6.79 -1.02
N THR A 47 16.83 -7.29 -0.73
CA THR A 47 17.36 -8.51 -1.34
C THR A 47 17.76 -9.47 -0.23
N ASN A 48 17.33 -10.71 -0.37
CA ASN A 48 17.79 -11.82 0.44
C ASN A 48 18.73 -12.67 -0.42
N PHE A 49 19.96 -12.82 0.03
CA PHE A 49 20.92 -13.74 -0.55
C PHE A 49 21.02 -14.93 0.39
N ASP A 50 20.65 -16.11 -0.09
CA ASP A 50 20.70 -17.36 0.65
C ASP A 50 21.80 -18.24 0.03
N TRP A 51 22.72 -18.73 0.85
CA TRP A 51 23.82 -19.59 0.39
C TRP A 51 24.22 -20.63 1.42
N GLY A 52 24.97 -21.63 0.96
CA GLY A 52 25.52 -22.67 1.81
C GLY A 52 24.44 -23.61 2.35
N SER A 53 23.33 -23.74 1.63
CA SER A 53 22.36 -24.80 1.89
C SER A 53 22.86 -26.11 1.32
N ASP A 54 22.54 -27.26 1.88
CA ASP A 54 22.81 -28.62 1.37
C ASP A 54 21.70 -29.16 0.45
N LEU A 55 20.58 -28.44 0.35
CA LEU A 55 19.36 -28.86 -0.33
C LEU A 55 19.58 -29.37 -1.77
N GLY A 56 20.49 -28.76 -2.54
CA GLY A 56 20.78 -29.17 -3.91
C GLY A 56 21.57 -30.49 -3.98
N ASP A 57 22.47 -30.70 -3.03
CA ASP A 57 23.34 -31.88 -2.99
C ASP A 57 22.56 -33.12 -2.54
N ASP A 58 21.70 -32.95 -1.53
CA ASP A 58 20.91 -34.02 -0.93
C ASP A 58 19.59 -34.31 -1.65
N SER A 59 19.26 -33.48 -2.65
CA SER A 59 18.13 -33.74 -3.54
C SER A 59 18.54 -34.57 -4.77
N GLY A 60 17.58 -35.36 -5.26
CA GLY A 60 17.74 -36.15 -6.48
C GLY A 60 17.83 -35.31 -7.76
N ASN A 61 18.14 -36.00 -8.86
CA ASN A 61 18.13 -35.41 -10.20
C ASN A 61 16.71 -35.40 -10.78
N ALA A 62 16.42 -34.37 -11.59
CA ALA A 62 15.21 -34.31 -12.39
C ALA A 62 15.36 -35.22 -13.63
N ILE A 63 14.26 -35.44 -14.36
CA ILE A 63 14.19 -36.32 -15.55
C ILE A 63 15.18 -35.88 -16.64
N ASN A 64 15.51 -34.59 -16.68
CA ASN A 64 16.48 -33.99 -17.59
C ASN A 64 17.95 -34.10 -17.11
N GLY A 65 18.21 -34.84 -16.03
CA GLY A 65 19.57 -35.11 -15.53
C GLY A 65 20.19 -34.02 -14.67
N ILE A 66 19.55 -32.86 -14.50
CA ILE A 66 20.04 -31.79 -13.60
C ILE A 66 19.48 -31.97 -12.18
N LYS A 67 20.17 -31.42 -11.17
CA LYS A 67 19.68 -31.39 -9.78
C LYS A 67 18.31 -30.71 -9.70
N THR A 68 17.40 -31.29 -8.91
CA THR A 68 16.02 -30.75 -8.72
C THR A 68 15.97 -29.48 -7.88
N ARG A 69 17.00 -29.22 -7.06
CA ARG A 69 17.09 -28.12 -6.10
C ARG A 69 18.46 -27.43 -6.18
N THR A 70 18.58 -26.27 -5.53
CA THR A 70 19.81 -25.47 -5.50
C THR A 70 20.20 -25.13 -4.06
N ASN A 71 21.51 -25.11 -3.81
CA ASN A 71 22.14 -24.76 -2.53
C ASN A 71 22.10 -23.24 -2.24
N ASN A 72 21.69 -22.43 -3.22
CA ASN A 72 21.68 -20.98 -3.15
C ASN A 72 20.41 -20.42 -3.77
N SER A 73 19.96 -19.27 -3.27
CA SER A 73 18.90 -18.51 -3.90
C SER A 73 19.06 -17.01 -3.67
N ILE A 74 18.68 -16.21 -4.65
CA ILE A 74 18.63 -14.75 -4.53
C ILE A 74 17.20 -14.32 -4.74
N ARG A 75 16.63 -13.63 -3.75
CA ARG A 75 15.27 -13.09 -3.84
C ARG A 75 15.31 -11.58 -3.71
N PHE A 76 14.94 -10.91 -4.80
CA PHE A 76 14.74 -9.47 -4.85
C PHE A 76 13.26 -9.13 -4.75
N GLN A 77 12.91 -8.16 -3.90
CA GLN A 77 11.54 -7.66 -3.79
C GLN A 77 11.53 -6.13 -3.75
N PRO A 78 11.11 -5.48 -4.85
CA PRO A 78 10.89 -4.04 -4.89
C PRO A 78 9.47 -3.69 -4.42
N TYR A 79 9.36 -2.64 -3.60
CA TYR A 79 8.10 -2.03 -3.20
C TYR A 79 8.16 -0.53 -3.52
N SER A 80 7.15 -0.04 -4.25
CA SER A 80 6.89 1.40 -4.40
C SER A 80 5.59 1.72 -3.66
N GLY A 81 5.64 2.72 -2.78
CA GLY A 81 4.47 3.16 -2.01
C GLY A 81 4.29 4.66 -2.12
N SER A 82 3.06 5.11 -2.36
CA SER A 82 2.65 6.51 -2.26
C SER A 82 1.65 6.69 -1.13
N GLU A 83 1.93 7.60 -0.21
CA GLU A 83 1.05 7.88 0.93
C GLU A 83 0.00 8.93 0.52
N LEU A 84 -1.21 8.51 0.13
CA LEU A 84 -2.28 9.37 -0.45
C LEU A 84 -2.97 10.31 0.57
N ARG A 85 -2.21 11.06 1.36
CA ARG A 85 -2.78 12.00 2.35
C ARG A 85 -3.52 13.17 1.67
N SER A 86 -3.03 13.68 0.54
CA SER A 86 -3.63 14.86 -0.11
C SER A 86 -4.95 14.57 -0.84
N LEU A 87 -5.15 13.38 -1.41
CA LEU A 87 -6.41 13.01 -2.08
C LEU A 87 -7.57 12.93 -1.10
N ALA A 88 -7.34 12.41 0.11
CA ALA A 88 -8.34 12.37 1.16
C ALA A 88 -8.74 13.78 1.63
N LEU A 89 -7.78 14.70 1.71
CA LEU A 89 -8.01 16.12 2.02
C LEU A 89 -8.80 16.85 0.92
N LEU A 90 -8.48 16.61 -0.36
CA LEU A 90 -9.20 17.16 -1.51
C LEU A 90 -10.65 16.63 -1.62
N CYS A 91 -10.88 15.35 -1.33
CA CYS A 91 -12.23 14.79 -1.25
C CYS A 91 -13.04 15.41 -0.10
N ARG A 92 -12.43 15.61 1.08
CA ARG A 92 -13.12 16.25 2.21
C ARG A 92 -13.44 17.72 1.96
N SER A 93 -12.53 18.48 1.35
CA SER A 93 -12.76 19.90 1.05
C SER A 93 -13.82 20.09 -0.03
N SER A 94 -13.84 19.25 -1.07
CA SER A 94 -14.87 19.28 -2.11
C SER A 94 -16.26 18.88 -1.59
N LEU A 95 -16.36 17.88 -0.70
CA LEU A 95 -17.61 17.54 0.00
C LEU A 95 -18.10 18.67 0.91
N LEU A 96 -17.20 19.30 1.67
CA LEU A 96 -17.52 20.46 2.50
C LEU A 96 -17.97 21.67 1.66
N ALA A 97 -17.31 21.94 0.54
CA ALA A 97 -17.69 23.01 -0.38
C ALA A 97 -19.08 22.76 -1.01
N ARG A 98 -19.37 21.51 -1.42
CA ARG A 98 -20.70 21.13 -1.92
C ARG A 98 -21.78 21.30 -0.86
N ARG A 99 -21.53 20.83 0.37
CA ARG A 99 -22.45 21.00 1.49
C ARG A 99 -22.73 22.47 1.79
N TRP A 100 -21.69 23.29 1.85
CA TRP A 100 -21.82 24.73 2.11
C TRP A 100 -22.58 25.47 0.99
N SER A 101 -22.36 25.09 -0.26
CA SER A 101 -23.13 25.64 -1.39
C SER A 101 -24.61 25.31 -1.32
N VAL A 102 -24.98 24.09 -0.89
CA VAL A 102 -26.38 23.66 -0.70
C VAL A 102 -27.02 24.42 0.46
N GLU A 103 -26.33 24.56 1.59
CA GLU A 103 -26.83 25.30 2.74
C GLU A 103 -27.06 26.78 2.41
N ARG A 104 -26.18 27.43 1.63
CA ARG A 104 -26.41 28.82 1.19
C ARG A 104 -27.64 28.95 0.29
N ARG A 105 -27.82 28.03 -0.65
CA ARG A 105 -28.99 28.02 -1.56
C ARG A 105 -30.30 27.85 -0.79
N CYS A 106 -30.34 26.94 0.18
CA CYS A 106 -31.50 26.73 1.05
C CYS A 106 -31.80 27.98 1.91
N ARG A 107 -30.76 28.62 2.47
CA ARG A 107 -30.92 29.84 3.29
C ARG A 107 -31.48 31.01 2.48
N THR A 108 -31.08 31.17 1.22
CA THR A 108 -31.63 32.19 0.31
C THR A 108 -33.07 31.91 -0.07
N GLU A 109 -33.44 30.64 -0.34
CA GLU A 109 -34.83 30.27 -0.65
C GLU A 109 -35.76 30.47 0.55
N LEU A 110 -35.32 30.13 1.76
CA LEU A 110 -36.10 30.36 2.98
C LEU A 110 -36.32 31.85 3.24
N ARG A 111 -35.31 32.71 3.01
CA ARG A 111 -35.47 34.17 3.08
C ARG A 111 -36.46 34.70 2.04
N GLN A 112 -36.35 34.22 0.79
CA GLN A 112 -37.29 34.59 -0.29
C GLN A 112 -38.73 34.20 0.06
N ARG A 113 -38.94 32.99 0.60
CA ARG A 113 -40.26 32.52 1.03
C ARG A 113 -40.80 33.28 2.25
N GLN A 114 -39.94 33.68 3.19
CA GLN A 114 -40.34 34.54 4.31
C GLN A 114 -40.73 35.95 3.84
N LEU A 115 -39.97 36.54 2.91
CA LEU A 115 -40.29 37.84 2.33
C LEU A 115 -41.59 37.80 1.53
N GLN A 116 -41.80 36.78 0.68
CA GLN A 116 -43.07 36.57 -0.01
C GLN A 116 -44.22 36.43 0.99
N ARG A 117 -44.10 35.59 2.03
CA ARG A 117 -45.13 35.44 3.06
C ARG A 117 -45.41 36.74 3.82
N SER A 118 -44.39 37.56 4.06
CA SER A 118 -44.54 38.88 4.68
C SER A 118 -45.28 39.85 3.76
N LEU A 119 -44.96 39.86 2.47
CA LEU A 119 -45.62 40.69 1.46
C LEU A 119 -47.08 40.28 1.24
N TYR A 120 -47.37 38.97 1.23
CA TYR A 120 -48.75 38.45 1.18
C TYR A 120 -49.55 38.85 2.43
N ARG A 121 -48.94 38.85 3.63
CA ARG A 121 -49.60 39.31 4.87
C ARG A 121 -49.86 40.82 4.92
N LEU A 122 -49.06 41.62 4.22
CA LEU A 122 -49.19 43.07 4.15
C LEU A 122 -50.16 43.54 3.05
N GLY A 123 -50.77 42.62 2.28
CA GLY A 123 -51.80 42.94 1.30
C GLY A 123 -51.30 43.46 -0.06
N TRP A 124 -50.01 43.29 -0.39
CA TRP A 124 -49.39 43.86 -1.61
C TRP A 124 -49.52 42.98 -2.86
N PHE A 125 -50.47 42.06 -2.92
CA PHE A 125 -50.82 41.31 -4.13
C PHE A 125 -52.33 41.08 -4.17
N THR A 126 -53.05 42.03 -4.77
CA THR A 126 -54.37 41.81 -5.39
C THR A 126 -54.15 41.79 -6.90
N TRP A 127 -54.82 40.84 -7.58
CA TRP A 127 -54.83 40.69 -9.05
C TRP A 127 -55.12 41.98 -9.79
#